data_AF-A0A4Y2EKH8-F1
#
_entry.id   AF-A0A4Y2EKH8-F1
#
_cell.length_a   1.000
_cell.length_b   1.000
_cell.length_c   1.000
_cell.angle_alpha   90.00
_cell.angle_beta   90.00
_cell.angle_gamma   90.00
#
_symmetry.space_group_name_H-M   'P 1'
#
loop_
_entity.id
_entity.type
_entity.pdbx_description
1 polymer ?
#
loop_
_entity_poly.entity_id
_entity_poly.type
_entity_poly.pdbx_seq_one_letter_code
_entity_poly.pdbx_strand_id
1 'polypeptide(L)'
;MEWCSSLSPLLPPKCPLTKSRIKTLLIAFFDSKGLLYYEFVPTGTTVNAESYEGVLKRLLQRTRRVRPQLYPSGQWKLLHDQGRSQQGGRGEIEPRR
;
A
#
# COMPACT_ATOMS: atom_id res chain seq x y z
N MET A 1 -25.41 -21.52 -19.56
CA MET A 1 -26.73 -20.90 -19.32
C MET A 1 -26.53 -19.83 -18.28
N GLU A 2 -26.47 -18.58 -18.70
CA GLU A 2 -26.46 -17.44 -17.80
C GLU A 2 -27.90 -17.00 -17.58
N TRP A 3 -28.31 -16.86 -16.33
CA TRP A 3 -29.66 -16.46 -15.95
C TRP A 3 -29.75 -14.93 -16.07
N CYS A 4 -30.04 -14.43 -17.27
CA CYS A 4 -30.38 -13.02 -17.48
C CYS A 4 -31.88 -12.89 -17.67
N SER A 5 -32.58 -12.47 -16.61
CA SER A 5 -34.00 -12.10 -16.68
C SER A 5 -34.17 -10.90 -17.64
N SER A 6 -35.05 -11.04 -18.62
CA SER A 6 -35.26 -10.10 -19.74
C SER A 6 -35.82 -8.72 -19.36
N LEU A 7 -36.06 -8.46 -18.06
CA LEU A 7 -36.69 -7.23 -17.54
C LEU A 7 -35.79 -6.46 -16.57
N SER A 8 -34.54 -6.89 -16.37
CA SER A 8 -33.59 -6.13 -15.54
C SER A 8 -33.18 -4.85 -16.27
N PRO A 9 -33.31 -3.65 -15.68
CA PRO A 9 -32.83 -2.43 -16.30
C PRO A 9 -31.34 -2.60 -16.55
N LEU A 10 -30.91 -2.41 -17.82
CA LEU A 10 -29.49 -2.43 -18.17
C LEU A 10 -28.75 -1.55 -17.18
N LEU A 11 -27.82 -2.13 -16.42
CA LEU A 11 -26.98 -1.35 -15.53
C LEU A 11 -26.37 -0.21 -16.36
N PRO A 12 -26.47 1.05 -15.90
CA PRO A 12 -25.90 2.16 -16.64
C PRO A 12 -24.41 1.86 -16.91
N PRO A 13 -23.89 2.18 -18.10
CA PRO A 13 -22.48 2.00 -18.39
C PRO A 13 -21.70 2.67 -17.26
N LYS A 14 -20.85 1.90 -16.58
CA LYS A 14 -20.02 2.36 -15.46
C LYS A 14 -19.44 3.71 -15.87
N CYS A 15 -19.68 4.76 -15.08
CA CYS A 15 -19.15 6.09 -15.36
C CYS A 15 -17.65 5.95 -15.69
N PRO A 16 -17.18 6.48 -16.84
CA PRO A 16 -15.77 6.39 -17.18
C PRO A 16 -14.94 6.92 -16.01
N LEU A 17 -14.03 6.09 -15.49
CA LEU A 17 -13.17 6.50 -14.39
C LEU A 17 -12.23 7.60 -14.88
N THR A 18 -12.60 8.86 -14.64
CA THR A 18 -11.75 10.00 -14.94
C THR A 18 -10.50 9.91 -14.06
N LYS A 19 -9.33 9.73 -14.69
CA LYS A 19 -8.07 9.78 -13.95
C LYS A 19 -7.91 11.20 -13.40
N SER A 20 -7.91 11.34 -12.07
CA SER A 20 -7.53 12.61 -11.45
C SER A 20 -6.17 13.05 -12.01
N ARG A 21 -6.08 14.31 -12.46
CA ARG A 21 -4.86 14.91 -13.03
C ARG A 21 -3.73 15.00 -11.99
N ILE A 22 -4.07 14.92 -10.70
CA ILE A 22 -3.15 14.95 -9.57
C ILE A 22 -3.59 13.83 -8.61
N LYS A 23 -2.78 12.78 -8.50
CA LYS A 23 -2.92 11.75 -7.45
C LYS A 23 -1.62 11.74 -6.64
N THR A 24 -1.73 11.95 -5.35
CA THR A 24 -0.63 11.85 -4.39
C THR A 24 -0.89 10.65 -3.49
N LEU A 25 0.13 9.84 -3.26
CA LEU A 25 0.03 8.67 -2.38
C LEU A 25 0.42 9.09 -0.95
N LEU A 26 -0.42 8.74 0.02
CA LEU A 26 -0.15 8.95 1.44
C LEU A 26 0.23 7.60 2.05
N ILE A 27 1.39 7.55 2.71
CA ILE A 27 1.74 6.43 3.59
C ILE A 27 1.39 6.85 5.00
N ALA A 28 0.56 6.07 5.69
CA ALA A 28 0.15 6.34 7.06
C ALA A 28 0.17 5.06 7.90
N PHE A 29 0.74 5.15 9.10
CA PHE A 29 0.76 4.07 10.09
C PHE A 29 0.04 4.54 11.35
N PHE A 30 -0.83 3.69 11.87
CA PHE A 30 -1.62 3.95 13.06
C PHE A 30 -1.71 2.70 13.93
N ASP A 31 -1.92 2.91 15.23
CA ASP A 31 -2.24 1.87 16.20
C ASP A 31 -3.63 2.14 16.80
N SER A 32 -4.07 1.30 17.74
CA SER A 32 -5.33 1.51 18.48
C SER A 32 -5.37 2.81 19.29
N LYS A 33 -4.22 3.46 19.50
CA LYS A 33 -4.08 4.75 20.20
C LYS A 33 -4.03 5.94 19.22
N GLY A 34 -4.05 5.70 17.91
CA GLY A 34 -4.12 6.71 16.86
C GLY A 34 -2.93 6.70 15.89
N LEU A 35 -2.77 7.82 15.19
CA LEU A 35 -1.77 7.98 14.13
C LEU A 35 -0.34 8.06 14.69
N LEU A 36 0.56 7.24 14.15
CA LEU A 36 1.97 7.19 14.56
C LEU A 36 2.88 7.97 13.62
N TYR A 37 2.68 7.78 12.31
CA TYR A 37 3.51 8.34 11.27
C TYR A 37 2.71 8.51 10.00
N TYR A 38 2.98 9.58 9.26
CA TYR A 38 2.47 9.77 7.92
C TYR A 38 3.49 10.51 7.07
N GLU A 39 3.51 10.21 5.78
CA GLU A 39 4.38 10.87 4.80
C GLU A 39 3.67 10.90 3.43
N PHE A 40 3.72 12.06 2.78
CA PHE A 40 3.26 12.19 1.40
C PHE A 40 4.37 11.72 0.46
N VAL A 41 4.02 10.79 -0.43
CA VAL A 41 4.92 10.37 -1.51
C VAL A 41 4.85 11.43 -2.61
N PRO A 42 5.98 11.96 -3.08
CA PRO A 42 6.01 12.93 -4.16
C PRO A 42 5.25 12.43 -5.40
N THR A 43 4.51 13.35 -6.03
CA THR A 43 3.74 13.04 -7.24
C THR A 43 4.68 12.57 -8.35
N GLY A 44 4.33 11.47 -9.02
CA GLY A 44 5.15 10.88 -10.08
C GLY A 44 6.16 9.83 -9.60
N THR A 45 6.25 9.59 -8.29
CA THR A 45 7.14 8.58 -7.73
C THR A 45 6.38 7.29 -7.42
N THR A 46 6.94 6.15 -7.84
CA THR A 46 6.46 4.82 -7.43
C THR A 46 7.14 4.41 -6.14
N VAL A 47 6.38 3.90 -5.16
CA VAL A 47 6.94 3.30 -3.95
C VAL A 47 7.54 1.94 -4.32
N ASN A 48 8.86 1.87 -4.37
CA ASN A 48 9.63 0.64 -4.51
C ASN A 48 10.05 0.10 -3.13
N ALA A 49 10.62 -1.10 -3.08
CA ALA A 49 11.05 -1.73 -1.83
C ALA A 49 12.08 -0.88 -1.04
N GLU A 50 13.03 -0.25 -1.72
CA GLU A 50 14.08 0.58 -1.09
C GLU A 50 13.50 1.86 -0.45
N SER A 51 12.64 2.58 -1.17
CA SER A 51 11.93 3.74 -0.65
C SER A 51 11.04 3.38 0.54
N TYR A 52 10.40 2.21 0.47
CA TYR A 52 9.56 1.69 1.55
C TYR A 52 10.40 1.31 2.78
N GLU A 53 11.59 0.72 2.61
CA GLU A 53 12.52 0.43 3.71
C GLU A 53 12.92 1.72 4.45
N GLY A 54 13.20 2.80 3.71
CA GLY A 54 13.48 4.12 4.29
C GLY A 54 12.33 4.64 5.16
N VAL A 55 11.09 4.46 4.68
CA VAL A 55 9.88 4.81 5.44
C VAL A 55 9.77 3.95 6.72
N LEU A 56 10.02 2.64 6.63
CA LEU A 56 9.98 1.75 7.80
C LEU A 56 11.04 2.11 8.85
N LYS A 57 12.25 2.51 8.44
CA LYS A 57 13.28 3.01 9.37
C LYS A 57 12.80 4.26 10.12
N ARG A 58 12.17 5.21 9.41
CA ARG A 58 11.61 6.43 10.03
C ARG A 58 10.46 6.11 10.99
N LEU A 59 9.56 5.21 10.59
CA LEU A 59 8.49 4.69 11.44
C LEU A 59 9.07 4.10 12.73
N LEU A 60 10.10 3.26 12.63
CA LEU A 60 10.72 2.60 13.77
C LEU A 60 11.27 3.59 14.78
N GLN A 61 12.00 4.61 14.32
CA GLN A 61 12.52 5.67 15.18
C GLN A 61 11.39 6.48 15.83
N ARG A 62 10.32 6.75 15.09
CA ARG A 62 9.16 7.48 15.63
C ARG A 62 8.43 6.66 16.70
N THR A 63 8.23 5.37 16.46
CA THR A 63 7.60 4.44 17.41
C THR A 63 8.41 4.34 18.70
N ARG A 64 9.75 4.26 18.64
CA ARG A 64 10.61 4.29 19.84
C ARG A 64 10.36 5.51 20.71
N ARG A 65 10.19 6.69 20.08
CA ARG A 65 9.99 7.96 20.79
C ARG A 65 8.57 8.15 21.30
N VAL A 66 7.56 7.76 20.53
CA VAL A 66 6.14 8.06 20.81
C VAL A 66 5.44 6.94 21.58
N ARG A 67 5.95 5.71 21.46
CA ARG A 67 5.40 4.50 22.07
C ARG A 67 6.53 3.67 22.70
N PRO A 68 7.31 4.23 23.65
CA PRO A 68 8.42 3.51 24.27
C PRO A 68 7.96 2.19 24.89
N GLN A 69 6.72 2.08 25.38
CA GLN A 69 6.17 0.86 25.96
C GLN A 69 6.06 -0.33 24.99
N LEU A 70 6.01 -0.09 23.66
CA LEU A 70 5.93 -1.17 22.67
C LEU A 70 7.30 -1.83 22.43
N TYR A 71 8.37 -1.15 22.80
CA TYR A 71 9.73 -1.57 22.46
C TYR A 71 10.31 -2.67 23.37
N PRO A 72 10.16 -2.60 24.72
CA PRO A 72 10.68 -3.61 25.63
C PRO A 72 10.11 -5.02 25.40
N SER A 73 8.81 -5.11 25.07
CA SER A 73 8.14 -6.40 24.90
C SER A 73 8.33 -6.99 23.50
N GLY A 74 8.62 -6.17 22.48
CA GLY A 74 8.70 -6.62 21.09
C GLY A 74 7.39 -7.21 20.53
N GLN A 75 6.27 -7.08 21.24
CA GLN A 75 5.01 -7.76 20.94
C GLN A 75 4.15 -7.05 19.87
N TRP A 76 4.67 -6.04 19.19
CA TRP A 76 3.93 -5.36 18.13
C TRP A 76 4.26 -5.98 16.77
N LYS A 77 3.25 -6.06 15.90
CA LYS A 77 3.38 -6.57 14.53
C LYS A 77 2.96 -5.48 13.55
N LEU A 78 3.68 -5.39 12.44
CA LEU A 78 3.28 -4.53 11.34
C LEU A 78 2.31 -5.29 10.42
N LEU A 79 1.02 -4.93 10.50
CA LEU A 79 0.04 -5.37 9.52
C LEU A 79 0.10 -4.43 8.31
N HIS A 80 0.38 -4.98 7.14
CA HIS A 80 0.41 -4.21 5.88
C HIS A 80 -0.12 -5.09 4.74
N ASP A 81 -0.65 -4.45 3.70
CA ASP A 81 -1.09 -5.14 2.50
C ASP A 81 0.12 -5.54 1.65
N GLN A 82 0.16 -6.80 1.23
CA GLN A 82 1.19 -7.31 0.32
C GLN A 82 0.75 -7.02 -1.12
N GLY A 83 0.91 -5.77 -1.55
CA GLY A 83 0.76 -5.43 -2.97
C GLY A 83 1.83 -6.13 -3.82
N ARG A 84 1.43 -6.63 -5.01
CA ARG A 84 2.24 -7.36 -6.01
C ARG A 84 3.62 -6.77 -6.35
N SER A 85 3.88 -5.51 -5.99
CA SER A 85 5.12 -4.78 -6.27
C SER A 85 6.34 -5.19 -5.42
N GLN A 86 6.16 -6.03 -4.39
CA GLN A 86 7.27 -6.43 -3.50
C GLN A 86 8.07 -7.67 -3.99
N GLN A 87 7.67 -8.31 -5.09
CA GLN A 87 8.43 -9.42 -5.68
C GLN A 87 9.21 -8.96 -6.91
N GLY A 88 10.41 -8.43 -6.67
CA GLY A 88 11.46 -8.28 -7.67
C GLY A 88 12.56 -9.31 -7.46
N GLY A 89 12.22 -10.60 -7.52
CA GLY A 89 13.20 -11.68 -7.57
C GLY A 89 13.78 -11.79 -8.99
N ARG A 90 15.10 -11.63 -9.13
CA ARG A 90 15.83 -11.90 -10.37
C ARG A 90 15.59 -13.35 -10.78
N GLY A 91 14.72 -13.56 -11.76
CA GLY A 91 14.72 -14.78 -12.57
C GLY A 91 15.41 -14.44 -13.88
N GLU A 92 16.62 -14.95 -14.07
CA GLU A 92 17.23 -15.04 -15.40
C GLU A 92 16.23 -15.72 -16.34
N ILE A 93 15.88 -15.02 -17.41
CA ILE A 93 15.10 -15.60 -18.50
C ILE A 93 16.14 -16.14 -19.48
N GLU A 94 16.46 -17.41 -19.35
CA GLU A 94 17.25 -18.13 -20.34
C GLU A 94 16.46 -18.20 -21.66
N PRO A 95 17.01 -17.74 -22.80
CA PRO A 95 16.29 -17.78 -24.06
C PRO A 95 16.38 -19.20 -24.62
N ARG A 96 15.23 -19.90 -24.70
CA ARG A 96 15.13 -21.07 -25.56
C ARG A 96 15.37 -20.64 -27.02
N ARG A 97 16.43 -21.19 -27.61
CA ARG A 97 16.51 -21.49 -29.05
C ARG A 97 16.30 -22.98 -29.24
#